data_AF-A0A4R6WDF8-F1
#
_entry.id   AF-A0A4R6WDF8-F1
#
_cell.length_a   1.000
_cell.length_b   1.000
_cell.length_c   1.000
_cell.angle_alpha   90.00
_cell.angle_beta   90.00
_cell.angle_gamma   90.00
#
_symmetry.space_group_name_H-M   'P 1'
#
loop_
_entity.id
_entity.type
_entity.pdbx_description
1 polymer ?
#
loop_
_entity_poly.entity_id
_entity_poly.type
_entity_poly.pdbx_seq_one_letter_code
_entity_poly.pdbx_strand_id
1 'polypeptide(L)'
;MILHFMENGDDESPKFSDKEKRILRWVWAVIIAICMSLLGVKMGKGSRFFELVVFNWAYYFDLFFSWILVGCVMEYIYGMTAYLDVRQPWKDGYYGRMFIQMITAIVGGFLFMEAYDEVYERITNRQLVRMNYRLFQIPFSLIVPLVYSFFCCIESLKDAYFELLTKKEEEVIGGDKEEETIAEENPVIAIRDGEDIRLLDIPVKLIWHSEGINKIYYGVGEFYEDNHTLTVLYSCLDKKVYRKAGRNAVVHRDIISGTKPRPDKGVILELAEGYTQQIVVSKNDADDFLLWFKSKEK
;
A
#
# COMPACT_ATOMS: atom_id res chain seq x y z
N MET A 1 5.69 3.47 -18.61
CA MET A 1 5.61 2.01 -18.43
C MET A 1 5.42 1.62 -16.96
N ILE A 2 6.14 2.23 -15.99
CA ILE A 2 5.91 1.99 -14.54
C ILE A 2 4.63 2.67 -14.02
N LEU A 3 4.20 3.78 -14.61
CA LEU A 3 2.96 4.48 -14.23
C LEU A 3 1.67 3.82 -14.77
N HIS A 4 1.77 2.92 -15.74
CA HIS A 4 0.58 2.27 -16.35
C HIS A 4 0.10 1.05 -15.54
N PHE A 5 0.82 0.67 -14.48
CA PHE A 5 0.45 -0.41 -13.56
C PHE A 5 -0.34 0.08 -12.33
N MET A 6 -0.59 1.39 -12.20
CA MET A 6 -1.29 1.95 -11.04
C MET A 6 -2.77 2.29 -11.29
N GLU A 7 -3.29 2.09 -12.51
CA GLU A 7 -4.61 2.61 -12.91
C GLU A 7 -5.73 1.54 -12.96
N ASN A 8 -5.42 0.26 -12.81
CA ASN A 8 -6.44 -0.79 -12.76
C ASN A 8 -6.60 -1.31 -11.33
N GLY A 9 -7.56 -0.74 -10.61
CA GLY A 9 -7.89 -1.06 -9.22
C GLY A 9 -8.67 -2.37 -9.00
N ASP A 10 -8.35 -3.43 -9.73
CA ASP A 10 -9.07 -4.71 -9.61
C ASP A 10 -8.23 -5.93 -10.02
N ASP A 11 -6.97 -5.99 -9.59
CA ASP A 11 -6.21 -7.24 -9.59
C ASP A 11 -5.38 -7.33 -8.32
N GLU A 12 -5.62 -8.39 -7.54
CA GLU A 12 -4.73 -8.84 -6.47
C GLU A 12 -3.34 -9.10 -7.08
N SER A 13 -2.50 -8.06 -7.13
CA SER A 13 -1.12 -8.22 -7.57
C SER A 13 -0.51 -9.30 -6.67
N PRO A 14 0.01 -10.41 -7.23
CA PRO A 14 0.47 -11.52 -6.43
C PRO A 14 1.53 -11.01 -5.46
N LYS A 15 1.21 -11.02 -4.16
CA LYS A 15 2.16 -10.67 -3.11
C LYS A 15 3.22 -11.76 -3.10
N PHE A 16 4.36 -11.49 -3.74
CA PHE A 16 5.52 -12.37 -3.66
C PHE A 16 5.87 -12.63 -2.20
N SER A 17 6.08 -13.90 -1.85
CA SER A 17 6.60 -14.30 -0.54
C SER A 17 7.98 -13.68 -0.31
N ASP A 18 8.34 -13.40 0.95
CA ASP A 18 9.68 -12.91 1.32
C ASP A 18 10.81 -13.79 0.77
N LYS A 19 10.54 -15.10 0.67
CA LYS A 19 11.46 -16.07 0.07
C LYS A 19 11.67 -15.82 -1.42
N GLU A 20 10.61 -15.51 -2.16
CA GLU A 20 10.64 -15.22 -3.60
C GLU A 20 11.35 -13.89 -3.86
N LYS A 21 11.03 -12.85 -3.07
CA LYS A 21 11.74 -11.57 -3.11
C LYS A 21 13.25 -11.76 -2.90
N ARG A 22 13.64 -12.60 -1.92
CA ARG A 22 15.05 -12.91 -1.67
C ARG A 22 15.70 -13.63 -2.85
N ILE A 23 15.06 -14.64 -3.42
CA ILE A 23 15.58 -15.34 -4.61
C ILE A 23 15.78 -14.36 -5.76
N LEU A 24 14.79 -13.48 -6.01
CA LEU A 24 14.86 -12.48 -7.06
C LEU A 24 16.04 -11.51 -6.87
N ARG A 25 16.32 -11.08 -5.63
CA ARG A 25 17.51 -10.27 -5.33
C ARG A 25 18.80 -10.97 -5.71
N TRP A 26 18.94 -12.25 -5.39
CA TRP A 26 20.12 -13.04 -5.74
C TRP A 26 20.25 -13.25 -7.25
N VAL A 27 19.13 -13.41 -7.97
CA VAL A 27 19.13 -13.43 -9.44
C VAL A 27 19.61 -12.10 -10.02
N TRP A 28 19.12 -10.98 -9.50
CA TRP A 28 19.61 -9.65 -9.90
C TRP A 28 21.09 -9.45 -9.58
N ALA A 29 21.55 -9.92 -8.42
CA ALA A 29 22.96 -9.89 -8.05
C ALA A 29 23.83 -10.66 -9.06
N VAL A 30 23.38 -11.83 -9.53
CA VAL A 30 24.07 -12.58 -10.60
C VAL A 30 24.14 -11.75 -11.88
N ILE A 31 23.01 -11.19 -12.33
CA ILE A 31 22.95 -10.40 -13.57
C ILE A 31 23.90 -9.19 -13.48
N ILE A 32 23.88 -8.46 -12.36
CA ILE A 32 24.73 -7.30 -12.13
C ILE A 32 26.20 -7.71 -12.05
N ALA A 33 26.52 -8.81 -11.37
CA ALA A 33 27.89 -9.32 -11.29
C ALA A 33 28.43 -9.71 -12.67
N ILE A 34 27.61 -10.32 -13.54
CA ILE A 34 27.96 -10.59 -14.94
C ILE A 34 28.25 -9.26 -15.65
N CYS A 35 27.35 -8.28 -15.57
CA CYS A 35 27.54 -6.97 -16.20
C CYS A 35 28.82 -6.26 -15.71
N MET A 36 29.08 -6.27 -14.41
CA MET A 36 30.26 -5.64 -13.79
C MET A 36 31.55 -6.34 -14.24
N SER A 37 31.57 -7.68 -14.22
CA SER A 37 32.72 -8.47 -14.69
C SER A 37 33.00 -8.21 -16.18
N LEU A 38 31.94 -8.10 -17.00
CA LEU A 38 32.08 -7.80 -18.42
C LEU A 38 32.59 -6.38 -18.70
N LEU A 39 32.12 -5.39 -17.93
CA LEU A 39 32.56 -4.00 -18.06
C LEU A 39 34.03 -3.81 -17.62
N GLY A 40 34.41 -4.40 -16.49
CA GLY A 40 35.79 -4.34 -15.98
C GLY A 40 36.80 -4.95 -16.96
N VAL A 41 36.44 -6.08 -17.58
CA VAL A 41 37.30 -6.76 -18.56
C VAL A 41 37.43 -5.98 -19.87
N LYS A 42 36.34 -5.41 -20.40
CA LYS A 42 36.36 -4.62 -21.65
C LYS A 42 37.20 -3.35 -21.54
N MET A 43 37.26 -2.72 -20.36
CA MET A 43 38.12 -1.56 -20.13
C MET A 43 39.61 -1.94 -19.98
N GLY A 44 39.92 -3.21 -19.66
CA GLY A 44 41.30 -3.66 -19.43
C GLY A 44 42.01 -4.29 -20.63
N LYS A 45 41.30 -4.96 -21.54
CA LYS A 45 41.90 -5.62 -22.72
C LYS A 45 40.98 -5.54 -23.94
N GLY A 46 41.47 -4.94 -25.02
CA GLY A 46 40.73 -4.74 -26.26
C GLY A 46 40.09 -6.01 -26.83
N SER A 47 38.79 -5.90 -27.14
CA SER A 47 37.93 -6.65 -28.09
C SER A 47 37.93 -8.19 -28.18
N ARG A 48 38.71 -8.97 -27.43
CA ARG A 48 38.63 -10.45 -27.49
C ARG A 48 37.76 -11.08 -26.39
N PHE A 49 36.47 -10.78 -26.46
CA PHE A 49 35.44 -11.23 -25.50
C PHE A 49 35.37 -12.76 -25.36
N PHE A 50 35.31 -13.49 -26.47
CA PHE A 50 35.14 -14.94 -26.46
C PHE A 50 36.36 -15.69 -25.92
N GLU A 51 37.58 -15.21 -26.18
CA GLU A 51 38.79 -15.83 -25.62
C GLU A 51 38.82 -15.74 -24.09
N LEU A 52 38.35 -14.63 -23.55
CA LEU A 52 38.33 -14.38 -22.10
C LEU A 52 37.28 -15.23 -21.37
N VAL A 53 36.06 -15.30 -21.90
CA VAL A 53 34.99 -16.07 -21.27
C VAL A 53 35.27 -17.56 -21.33
N VAL A 54 35.83 -18.06 -22.44
CA VAL A 54 36.01 -19.52 -22.66
C VAL A 54 37.29 -20.06 -22.03
N PHE A 55 38.40 -19.32 -22.08
CA PHE A 55 39.72 -19.89 -21.77
C PHE A 55 40.36 -19.36 -20.48
N ASN A 56 39.81 -18.32 -19.85
CA ASN A 56 40.44 -17.72 -18.68
C ASN A 56 39.74 -18.11 -17.37
N TRP A 57 40.33 -19.05 -16.63
CA TRP A 57 39.81 -19.46 -15.31
C TRP A 57 39.69 -18.31 -14.31
N ALA A 58 40.56 -17.29 -14.42
CA ALA A 58 40.50 -16.13 -13.55
C ALA A 58 39.19 -15.34 -13.72
N TYR A 59 38.61 -15.30 -14.93
CA TYR A 59 37.34 -14.62 -15.16
C TYR A 59 36.21 -15.20 -14.31
N TYR A 60 36.12 -16.52 -14.21
CA TYR A 60 35.09 -17.18 -13.40
C TYR A 60 35.29 -16.95 -11.90
N PHE A 61 36.55 -16.88 -11.47
CA PHE A 61 36.89 -16.54 -10.10
C PHE A 61 36.48 -15.10 -9.77
N ASP A 62 36.80 -14.15 -10.65
CA ASP A 62 36.43 -12.73 -10.51
C ASP A 62 34.91 -12.55 -10.52
N LEU A 63 34.21 -13.29 -11.37
CA LEU A 63 32.74 -13.30 -11.45
C LEU A 63 32.11 -13.83 -10.15
N PHE A 64 32.63 -14.95 -9.62
CA PHE A 64 32.15 -15.52 -8.37
C PHE A 64 32.33 -14.56 -7.19
N PHE A 65 33.51 -13.95 -7.09
CA PHE A 65 33.78 -12.98 -6.03
C PHE A 65 32.94 -11.71 -6.20
N SER A 66 32.75 -11.23 -7.42
CA SER A 66 31.88 -10.09 -7.70
C SER A 66 30.42 -10.38 -7.34
N TRP A 67 29.94 -11.59 -7.61
CA TRP A 67 28.58 -12.03 -7.25
C TRP A 67 28.36 -12.03 -5.74
N ILE A 68 29.30 -12.59 -4.97
CA ILE A 68 29.23 -12.57 -3.50
C ILE A 68 29.23 -11.14 -2.98
N LEU A 69 30.14 -10.28 -3.47
CA LEU A 69 30.20 -8.88 -3.05
C LEU A 69 28.89 -8.14 -3.29
N VAL A 70 28.35 -8.22 -4.51
CA VAL A 70 27.08 -7.57 -4.87
C VAL A 70 25.94 -8.13 -4.02
N GLY A 71 25.88 -9.45 -3.82
CA GLY A 71 24.88 -10.09 -2.97
C GLY A 71 24.94 -9.61 -1.51
N CYS A 72 26.14 -9.53 -0.93
CA CYS A 72 26.35 -9.02 0.42
C CYS A 72 25.93 -7.55 0.56
N VAL A 73 26.31 -6.69 -0.40
CA VAL A 73 25.93 -5.28 -0.41
C VAL A 73 24.42 -5.11 -0.52
N MET A 74 23.77 -5.89 -1.39
CA MET A 74 22.32 -5.85 -1.54
C MET A 74 21.59 -6.29 -0.26
N GLU A 75 21.99 -7.41 0.35
CA GLU A 75 21.36 -7.86 1.60
C GLU A 75 21.64 -6.88 2.76
N TYR A 76 22.81 -6.24 2.80
CA TYR A 76 23.09 -5.18 3.77
C TYR A 76 22.16 -3.98 3.58
N ILE A 77 22.02 -3.47 2.35
CA ILE A 77 21.15 -2.32 2.06
C ILE A 77 19.70 -2.67 2.41
N TYR A 78 19.22 -3.83 1.98
CA TYR A 78 17.88 -4.30 2.29
C TYR A 78 17.66 -4.43 3.80
N GLY A 79 18.61 -5.03 4.53
CA GLY A 79 18.55 -5.16 5.98
C GLY A 79 18.53 -3.81 6.69
N MET A 80 19.31 -2.83 6.22
CA MET A 80 19.28 -1.46 6.74
C MET A 80 17.96 -0.76 6.43
N THR A 81 17.39 -0.92 5.23
CA THR A 81 16.06 -0.37 4.91
C THR A 81 14.99 -0.97 5.82
N ALA A 82 14.97 -2.29 6.00
CA ALA A 82 14.03 -2.96 6.89
C ALA A 82 14.21 -2.53 8.36
N TYR A 83 15.45 -2.32 8.81
CA TYR A 83 15.72 -1.77 10.13
C TYR A 83 15.18 -0.34 10.30
N LEU A 84 15.38 0.51 9.28
CA LEU A 84 14.84 1.87 9.27
C LEU A 84 13.32 1.88 9.18
N ASP A 85 12.68 0.91 8.52
CA ASP A 85 11.24 0.76 8.51
C ASP A 85 10.64 0.59 9.91
N VAL A 86 11.32 -0.19 10.77
CA VAL A 86 10.88 -0.40 12.14
C VAL A 86 11.21 0.78 13.05
N ARG A 87 12.37 1.42 12.86
CA ARG A 87 12.90 2.44 13.80
C ARG A 87 12.56 3.88 13.45
N GLN A 88 12.40 4.17 12.16
CA GLN A 88 12.11 5.50 11.64
C GLN A 88 11.06 5.38 10.52
N PRO A 89 9.77 5.23 10.88
CA PRO A 89 8.68 5.21 9.92
C PRO A 89 8.71 6.43 9.00
N TRP A 90 8.28 6.25 7.75
CA TRP A 90 8.21 7.34 6.77
C TRP A 90 7.39 8.55 7.24
N LYS A 91 6.42 8.33 8.14
CA LYS A 91 5.54 9.36 8.71
C LYS A 91 6.26 10.37 9.61
N ASP A 92 7.36 9.95 10.24
CA ASP A 92 8.08 10.77 11.23
C ASP A 92 9.08 11.74 10.58
N GLY A 93 9.34 11.58 9.27
CA GLY A 93 10.18 12.50 8.52
C GLY A 93 10.85 11.87 7.30
N TYR A 94 10.25 12.07 6.12
CA TYR A 94 10.73 11.56 4.83
C TYR A 94 12.19 11.94 4.54
N TYR A 95 12.54 13.23 4.64
CA TYR A 95 13.86 13.71 4.26
C TYR A 95 14.97 13.21 5.19
N GLY A 96 14.70 13.16 6.49
CA GLY A 96 15.66 12.66 7.49
C GLY A 96 16.01 11.20 7.24
N ARG A 97 14.99 10.38 6.98
CA ARG A 97 15.18 8.96 6.67
C ARG A 97 15.94 8.76 5.35
N MET A 98 15.54 9.45 4.28
CA MET A 98 16.23 9.36 2.98
C MET A 98 17.72 9.72 3.11
N PHE A 99 18.03 10.77 3.87
CA PHE A 99 19.40 11.20 4.10
C PHE A 99 20.22 10.14 4.86
N ILE A 100 19.69 9.59 5.95
CA ILE A 100 20.35 8.55 6.74
C ILE A 100 20.57 7.28 5.90
N GLN A 101 19.55 6.85 5.15
CA GLN A 101 19.62 5.65 4.32
C GLN A 101 20.67 5.81 3.21
N MET A 102 20.73 6.98 2.56
CA MET A 102 21.73 7.27 1.52
C MET A 102 23.15 7.27 2.09
N ILE A 103 23.39 7.96 3.22
CA ILE A 103 24.71 7.95 3.88
C ILE A 103 25.12 6.52 4.25
N THR A 104 24.20 5.77 4.84
CA THR A 104 24.46 4.40 5.28
C THR A 104 24.76 3.46 4.11
N ALA A 105 24.06 3.62 2.99
CA ALA A 105 24.33 2.87 1.77
C ALA A 105 25.69 3.22 1.15
N ILE A 106 26.07 4.51 1.13
CA ILE A 106 27.39 4.95 0.64
C ILE A 106 28.51 4.44 1.53
N VAL A 107 28.45 4.73 2.84
CA VAL A 107 29.49 4.38 3.80
C VAL A 107 29.60 2.87 3.94
N GLY A 108 28.47 2.18 4.10
CA GLY A 108 28.44 0.72 4.18
C GLY A 108 28.92 0.07 2.90
N GLY A 109 28.43 0.52 1.73
CA GLY A 109 28.90 0.04 0.43
C GLY A 109 30.41 0.21 0.27
N PHE A 110 30.96 1.37 0.63
CA PHE A 110 32.40 1.64 0.58
C PHE A 110 33.19 0.70 1.51
N LEU A 111 32.76 0.53 2.75
CA LEU A 111 33.41 -0.37 3.71
C LEU A 111 33.38 -1.83 3.25
N PHE A 112 32.25 -2.30 2.73
CA PHE A 112 32.15 -3.65 2.16
C PHE A 112 33.09 -3.84 0.98
N MET A 113 33.17 -2.85 0.09
CA MET A 113 34.06 -2.93 -1.07
C MET A 113 35.54 -2.93 -0.69
N GLU A 114 35.98 -2.06 0.23
CA GLU A 114 37.37 -2.05 0.70
C GLU A 114 37.76 -3.34 1.44
N ALA A 115 36.93 -3.80 2.37
CA ALA A 115 37.18 -5.04 3.10
C ALA A 115 37.24 -6.26 2.16
N TYR A 116 36.37 -6.28 1.15
CA TYR A 116 36.30 -7.40 0.22
C TYR A 116 37.42 -7.39 -0.82
N ASP A 117 37.82 -6.21 -1.32
CA ASP A 117 38.97 -6.06 -2.21
C ASP A 117 40.26 -6.50 -1.50
N GLU A 118 40.44 -6.17 -0.21
CA GLU A 118 41.58 -6.63 0.58
C GLU A 118 41.60 -8.16 0.75
N VAL A 119 40.46 -8.78 1.05
CA VAL A 119 40.35 -10.24 1.15
C VAL A 119 40.67 -10.91 -0.19
N TYR A 120 40.13 -10.38 -1.28
CA TYR A 120 40.37 -10.90 -2.62
C TYR A 120 41.84 -10.74 -3.03
N GLU A 121 42.48 -9.61 -2.72
CA GLU A 121 43.90 -9.35 -3.00
C GLU A 121 44.79 -10.33 -2.25
N ARG A 122 44.51 -10.63 -0.98
CA ARG A 122 45.27 -11.64 -0.23
C ARG A 122 45.17 -13.05 -0.83
N ILE A 123 44.05 -13.38 -1.48
CA ILE A 123 43.82 -14.71 -2.07
C ILE A 123 44.45 -14.81 -3.46
N THR A 124 44.35 -13.76 -4.26
CA THR A 124 44.67 -13.81 -5.71
C THR A 124 45.92 -13.03 -6.10
N ASN A 125 46.44 -12.19 -5.21
CA ASN A 125 47.43 -11.13 -5.50
C ASN A 125 46.99 -10.19 -6.63
N ARG A 126 45.68 -9.99 -6.78
CA ARG A 126 45.07 -9.08 -7.76
C ARG A 126 44.04 -8.22 -7.05
N GLN A 127 43.77 -7.04 -7.59
CA GLN A 127 42.69 -6.20 -7.08
C GLN A 127 41.46 -6.41 -7.95
N LEU A 128 40.32 -6.67 -7.33
CA LEU A 128 39.06 -6.96 -8.02
C LEU A 128 38.41 -5.64 -8.47
N VAL A 129 38.44 -4.67 -7.57
CA VAL A 129 37.79 -3.38 -7.79
C VAL A 129 38.80 -2.42 -8.42
N ARG A 130 40.08 -2.48 -8.02
CA ARG A 130 41.10 -1.50 -8.43
C ARG A 130 41.69 -1.74 -9.81
N MET A 131 41.35 -0.85 -10.75
CA MET A 131 42.01 -0.76 -12.05
C MET A 131 43.25 0.13 -11.95
N ASN A 132 44.31 -0.21 -12.67
CA ASN A 132 45.58 0.55 -12.74
C ASN A 132 45.44 2.01 -13.22
N TYR A 133 44.26 2.43 -13.70
CA TYR A 133 43.97 3.80 -14.07
C TYR A 133 43.37 4.55 -12.88
N ARG A 134 44.18 5.39 -12.23
CA ARG A 134 43.89 6.20 -11.02
C ARG A 134 42.69 7.15 -11.09
N LEU A 135 41.90 7.17 -12.17
CA LEU A 135 40.73 8.03 -12.31
C LEU A 135 39.49 7.18 -12.62
N PHE A 136 38.44 7.34 -11.82
CA PHE A 136 37.06 6.86 -12.00
C PHE A 136 36.59 5.53 -11.39
N GLN A 137 37.29 4.92 -10.44
CA GLN A 137 36.78 3.69 -9.83
C GLN A 137 35.70 3.91 -8.75
N ILE A 138 35.89 4.92 -7.90
CA ILE A 138 34.97 5.26 -6.79
C ILE A 138 33.54 5.55 -7.30
N PRO A 139 33.32 6.32 -8.39
CA PRO A 139 31.97 6.58 -8.89
C PRO A 139 31.23 5.32 -9.31
N PHE A 140 31.86 4.42 -10.09
CA PHE A 140 31.18 3.22 -10.60
C PHE A 140 30.81 2.23 -9.50
N SER A 141 31.70 2.06 -8.53
CA SER A 141 31.51 1.17 -7.40
C SER A 141 30.33 1.60 -6.50
N LEU A 142 30.05 2.90 -6.43
CA LEU A 142 28.95 3.48 -5.64
C LEU A 142 27.61 3.50 -6.38
N ILE A 143 27.58 3.38 -7.71
CA ILE A 143 26.34 3.38 -8.49
C ILE A 143 25.42 2.23 -8.06
N VAL A 144 25.96 1.01 -7.93
CA VAL A 144 25.16 -0.16 -7.58
C VAL A 144 24.52 -0.02 -6.18
N PRO A 145 25.27 0.30 -5.10
CA PRO A 145 24.68 0.59 -3.79
C PRO A 145 23.60 1.68 -3.83
N LEU A 146 23.86 2.79 -4.53
CA LEU A 146 22.95 3.94 -4.56
C LEU A 146 21.65 3.63 -5.30
N VAL A 147 21.76 3.05 -6.50
CA VAL A 147 20.60 2.67 -7.31
C VAL A 147 19.77 1.63 -6.57
N TYR A 148 20.42 0.64 -5.97
CA TYR A 148 19.73 -0.39 -5.22
C TYR A 148 19.05 0.16 -3.95
N SER A 149 19.75 1.02 -3.21
CA SER A 149 19.17 1.72 -2.05
C SER A 149 17.95 2.55 -2.44
N PHE A 150 17.98 3.22 -3.59
CA PHE A 150 16.84 3.98 -4.10
C PHE A 150 15.65 3.07 -4.41
N PHE A 151 15.86 1.91 -5.05
CA PHE A 151 14.79 0.93 -5.26
C PHE A 151 14.21 0.42 -3.93
N CYS A 152 15.04 0.10 -2.94
CA CYS A 152 14.56 -0.30 -1.62
C CYS A 152 13.77 0.82 -0.93
N CYS A 153 14.17 2.09 -1.09
CA CYS A 153 13.37 3.23 -0.60
C CYS A 153 11.98 3.26 -1.24
N ILE A 154 11.89 3.10 -2.57
CA ILE A 154 10.61 3.13 -3.27
C ILE A 154 9.71 1.97 -2.84
N GLU A 155 10.26 0.75 -2.73
CA GLU A 155 9.50 -0.41 -2.28
C GLU A 155 8.97 -0.21 -0.86
N SER A 156 9.84 0.22 0.05
CA SER A 156 9.50 0.52 1.43
C SER A 156 8.47 1.65 1.57
N LEU A 157 8.60 2.73 0.78
CA LEU A 157 7.64 3.83 0.75
C LEU A 157 6.27 3.37 0.22
N LYS A 158 6.27 2.54 -0.83
CA LYS A 158 5.06 1.93 -1.37
C LYS A 158 4.35 1.11 -0.30
N ASP A 159 5.06 0.24 0.41
CA ASP A 159 4.48 -0.60 1.46
C ASP A 159 3.89 0.26 2.59
N ALA A 160 4.59 1.30 3.04
CA ALA A 160 4.08 2.23 4.05
C ALA A 160 2.86 3.05 3.58
N TYR A 161 2.80 3.39 2.29
CA TYR A 161 1.65 4.06 1.69
C TYR A 161 0.43 3.14 1.62
N PHE A 162 0.60 1.88 1.23
CA PHE A 162 -0.50 0.92 1.25
C PHE A 162 -0.98 0.60 2.66
N GLU A 163 -0.07 0.47 3.62
CA GLU A 163 -0.45 0.29 5.03
C GLU A 163 -1.27 1.48 5.54
N LEU A 164 -0.94 2.71 5.12
CA LEU A 164 -1.74 3.90 5.41
C LEU A 164 -3.14 3.85 4.79
N LEU A 165 -3.25 3.43 3.52
CA LEU A 165 -4.54 3.29 2.85
C LEU A 165 -5.40 2.21 3.52
N THR A 166 -4.83 1.04 3.79
CA THR A 166 -5.54 -0.05 4.48
C THR A 166 -5.94 0.36 5.88
N LYS A 167 -5.07 1.07 6.63
CA LYS A 167 -5.43 1.58 7.95
C LYS A 167 -6.52 2.64 7.88
N LYS A 168 -6.52 3.52 6.86
CA LYS A 168 -7.57 4.52 6.66
C LYS A 168 -8.89 3.85 6.30
N GLU A 169 -8.85 2.82 5.46
CA GLU A 169 -10.03 1.99 5.15
C GLU A 169 -10.51 1.26 6.41
N GLU A 170 -9.64 0.66 7.20
CA GLU A 170 -9.97 -0.03 8.45
C GLU A 170 -10.44 0.93 9.55
N GLU A 171 -9.93 2.15 9.63
CA GLU A 171 -10.47 3.20 10.51
C GLU A 171 -11.84 3.67 10.04
N VAL A 172 -12.08 3.74 8.73
CA VAL A 172 -13.41 3.98 8.15
C VAL A 172 -14.36 2.79 8.36
N ILE A 173 -13.84 1.56 8.47
CA ILE A 173 -14.61 0.31 8.61
C ILE A 173 -14.82 -0.09 10.07
N GLY A 174 -13.90 0.25 10.98
CA GLY A 174 -13.84 -0.18 12.37
C GLY A 174 -13.81 0.96 13.40
N GLY A 175 -13.75 2.22 12.95
CA GLY A 175 -13.74 3.40 13.80
C GLY A 175 -14.91 4.33 13.49
N ASP A 176 -16.03 4.10 14.17
CA ASP A 176 -16.84 5.18 14.75
C ASP A 176 -15.97 5.97 15.76
N LYS A 177 -14.86 6.56 15.31
CA LYS A 177 -14.15 7.60 16.05
C LYS A 177 -14.50 8.90 15.38
N GLU A 178 -15.50 9.53 15.98
CA GLU A 178 -15.78 10.96 16.00
C GLU A 178 -14.61 11.78 15.44
N GLU A 179 -14.60 12.00 14.13
CA GLU A 179 -14.26 13.33 13.66
C GLU A 179 -15.38 14.22 14.21
N GLU A 180 -15.09 14.96 15.27
CA GLU A 180 -15.82 16.17 15.66
C GLU A 180 -15.70 17.19 14.51
N THR A 181 -16.26 16.86 13.35
CA THR A 181 -16.82 17.88 12.48
C THR A 181 -18.01 18.40 13.26
N ILE A 182 -18.01 19.72 13.50
CA ILE A 182 -19.12 20.44 14.14
C ILE A 182 -20.38 20.05 13.38
N ALA A 183 -21.13 19.08 13.91
CA ALA A 183 -22.31 18.57 13.25
C ALA A 183 -23.32 19.70 13.32
N GLU A 184 -23.64 20.30 12.18
CA GLU A 184 -24.83 21.13 12.09
C GLU A 184 -26.01 20.27 12.56
N GLU A 185 -26.73 20.73 13.58
CA GLU A 185 -27.78 19.94 14.24
C GLU A 185 -28.87 19.44 13.27
N ASN A 186 -29.03 20.11 12.12
CA ASN A 186 -29.95 19.74 11.06
C ASN A 186 -29.44 20.27 9.70
N PRO A 187 -28.67 19.48 8.92
CA PRO A 187 -28.04 19.92 7.69
C PRO A 187 -29.08 20.18 6.57
N VAL A 188 -28.78 21.16 5.72
CA VAL A 188 -29.54 21.41 4.48
C VAL A 188 -29.12 20.37 3.45
N ILE A 189 -30.09 19.59 2.97
CA ILE A 189 -29.85 18.46 2.05
C ILE A 189 -30.26 18.78 0.61
N ALA A 190 -31.11 19.79 0.40
CA ALA A 190 -31.51 20.25 -0.91
C ALA A 190 -32.04 21.69 -0.85
N ILE A 191 -32.04 22.38 -1.99
CA ILE A 191 -32.73 23.66 -2.17
C ILE A 191 -33.76 23.46 -3.27
N ARG A 192 -35.04 23.68 -2.95
CA ARG A 192 -36.15 23.54 -3.91
C ARG A 192 -36.99 24.80 -3.87
N ASP A 193 -37.23 25.40 -5.04
CA ASP A 193 -38.02 26.62 -5.18
C ASP A 193 -37.55 27.80 -4.29
N GLY A 194 -36.24 27.82 -3.97
CA GLY A 194 -35.63 28.83 -3.10
C GLY A 194 -35.79 28.57 -1.60
N GLU A 195 -36.41 27.45 -1.21
CA GLU A 195 -36.52 27.00 0.18
C GLU A 195 -35.46 25.94 0.48
N ASP A 196 -34.80 26.09 1.64
CA ASP A 196 -33.85 25.13 2.18
C ASP A 196 -34.62 23.95 2.77
N ILE A 197 -34.37 22.76 2.23
CA ILE A 197 -34.91 21.50 2.76
C ILE A 197 -33.86 20.88 3.67
N ARG A 198 -34.21 20.70 4.95
CA ARG A 198 -33.31 20.11 5.94
C ARG A 198 -33.66 18.65 6.22
N LEU A 199 -32.67 17.89 6.67
CA LEU A 199 -32.79 16.45 6.88
C LEU A 199 -33.92 16.06 7.85
N LEU A 200 -34.04 16.76 8.97
CA LEU A 200 -35.04 16.43 10.01
C LEU A 200 -36.44 16.95 9.68
N ASP A 201 -36.58 17.77 8.64
CA ASP A 201 -37.87 18.34 8.22
C ASP A 201 -38.64 17.37 7.31
N ILE A 202 -37.98 16.29 6.86
CA ILE A 202 -38.57 15.26 5.99
C ILE A 202 -38.67 13.91 6.71
N PRO A 203 -39.67 13.07 6.37
CA PRO A 203 -39.81 11.74 6.95
C PRO A 203 -38.84 10.75 6.29
N VAL A 204 -37.54 10.88 6.58
CA VAL A 204 -36.49 10.01 6.02
C VAL A 204 -36.84 8.54 6.23
N LYS A 205 -36.82 7.76 5.15
CA LYS A 205 -37.10 6.32 5.16
C LYS A 205 -35.84 5.49 4.95
N LEU A 206 -35.01 5.91 4.01
CA LEU A 206 -33.77 5.22 3.65
C LEU A 206 -32.75 6.26 3.20
N ILE A 207 -31.51 6.15 3.65
CA ILE A 207 -30.38 6.82 3.03
C ILE A 207 -29.53 5.74 2.38
N TRP A 208 -29.30 5.85 1.07
CA TRP A 208 -28.50 4.90 0.30
C TRP A 208 -27.33 5.61 -0.37
N HIS A 209 -26.12 5.14 -0.09
CA HIS A 209 -24.90 5.64 -0.71
C HIS A 209 -24.59 4.87 -1.99
N SER A 210 -24.52 5.58 -3.12
CA SER A 210 -24.17 5.01 -4.41
C SER A 210 -23.44 6.04 -5.25
N GLU A 211 -22.39 5.62 -5.96
CA GLU A 211 -21.66 6.48 -6.90
C GLU A 211 -21.11 7.77 -6.26
N GLY A 212 -20.74 7.70 -4.98
CA GLY A 212 -20.19 8.84 -4.23
C GLY A 212 -21.22 9.84 -3.71
N ILE A 213 -22.52 9.61 -3.96
CA ILE A 213 -23.62 10.50 -3.56
C ILE A 213 -24.59 9.75 -2.63
N ASN A 214 -25.13 10.45 -1.63
CA ASN A 214 -26.18 9.91 -0.78
C ASN A 214 -27.56 10.23 -1.36
N LYS A 215 -28.38 9.20 -1.55
CA LYS A 215 -29.79 9.31 -1.92
C LYS A 215 -30.65 9.17 -0.68
N ILE A 216 -31.30 10.26 -0.28
CA ILE A 216 -32.14 10.36 0.91
C ILE A 216 -33.60 10.18 0.47
N TYR A 217 -34.12 8.98 0.63
CA TYR A 217 -35.49 8.63 0.29
C TYR A 217 -36.46 9.06 1.39
N TYR A 218 -37.47 9.85 1.02
CA TYR A 218 -38.60 10.20 1.88
C TYR A 218 -39.91 9.51 1.44
N GLY A 219 -39.90 8.88 0.26
CA GLY A 219 -40.99 8.09 -0.29
C GLY A 219 -40.49 7.02 -1.27
N VAL A 220 -41.40 6.23 -1.83
CA VAL A 220 -41.08 5.24 -2.86
C VAL A 220 -40.78 5.97 -4.17
N GLY A 221 -39.53 5.86 -4.65
CA GLY A 221 -39.07 6.55 -5.86
C GLY A 221 -38.78 8.03 -5.70
N GLU A 222 -39.01 8.59 -4.51
CA GLU A 222 -38.78 10.01 -4.21
C GLU A 222 -37.58 10.17 -3.27
N PHE A 223 -36.57 10.92 -3.73
CA PHE A 223 -35.34 11.13 -2.99
C PHE A 223 -34.71 12.50 -3.27
N TYR A 224 -33.90 12.95 -2.33
CA TYR A 224 -32.93 14.03 -2.51
C TYR A 224 -31.53 13.46 -2.66
N GLU A 225 -30.67 14.14 -3.43
CA GLU A 225 -29.26 13.82 -3.56
C GLU A 225 -28.45 14.78 -2.70
N ASP A 226 -27.56 14.23 -1.88
CA ASP A 226 -26.76 15.00 -0.93
C ASP A 226 -25.31 14.50 -0.90
N ASN A 227 -24.38 15.43 -0.68
CA ASN A 227 -22.93 15.19 -0.71
C ASN A 227 -22.31 15.07 0.69
N HIS A 228 -23.07 15.27 1.77
CA HIS A 228 -22.55 15.01 3.10
C HIS A 228 -22.22 13.53 3.25
N THR A 229 -21.32 13.19 4.18
CA THR A 229 -21.00 11.78 4.42
C THR A 229 -22.17 11.06 5.09
N LEU A 230 -22.31 9.75 4.83
CA LEU A 230 -23.38 8.94 5.45
C LEU A 230 -23.31 9.00 6.99
N THR A 231 -22.10 9.13 7.55
CA THR A 231 -21.87 9.28 8.99
C THR A 231 -22.43 10.59 9.53
N VAL A 232 -22.20 11.72 8.84
CA VAL A 232 -22.75 13.04 9.23
C VAL A 232 -24.27 13.03 9.17
N LEU A 233 -24.85 12.44 8.12
CA LEU A 233 -26.31 12.31 8.03
C LEU A 233 -26.86 11.41 9.13
N TYR A 234 -26.19 10.29 9.44
CA TYR A 234 -26.61 9.37 10.49
C TYR A 234 -26.49 9.96 11.89
N SER A 235 -25.48 10.79 12.18
CA SER A 235 -25.32 11.41 13.50
C SER A 235 -26.46 12.38 13.84
N CYS A 236 -27.13 12.94 12.84
CA CYS A 236 -28.28 13.82 13.01
C CYS A 236 -29.59 13.06 13.28
N LEU A 237 -29.66 11.76 12.96
CA LEU A 237 -30.87 10.95 13.06
C LEU A 237 -31.00 10.25 14.44
N ASP A 238 -32.25 10.01 14.88
CA ASP A 238 -32.51 9.28 16.13
C ASP A 238 -32.10 7.80 15.99
N LYS A 239 -31.01 7.42 16.68
CA LYS A 239 -30.46 6.05 16.72
C LYS A 239 -31.44 4.99 17.25
N LYS A 240 -32.54 5.39 17.90
CA LYS A 240 -33.62 4.47 18.31
C LYS A 240 -34.45 4.02 17.10
N VAL A 241 -34.67 4.92 16.14
CA VAL A 241 -35.57 4.70 15.00
C VAL A 241 -34.79 4.37 13.72
N TYR A 242 -33.58 4.91 13.59
CA TYR A 242 -32.69 4.69 12.47
C TYR A 242 -31.50 3.84 12.87
N ARG A 243 -31.04 2.97 11.96
CA ARG A 243 -29.83 2.19 12.16
C ARG A 243 -29.04 2.12 10.86
N LYS A 244 -27.72 2.19 10.98
CA LYS A 244 -26.81 1.91 9.88
C LYS A 244 -26.85 0.41 9.57
N ALA A 245 -27.10 0.06 8.31
CA ALA A 245 -27.21 -1.31 7.83
C ALA A 245 -26.13 -1.55 6.77
N GLY A 246 -24.92 -1.87 7.23
CA GLY A 246 -23.74 -2.02 6.38
C GLY A 246 -23.08 -0.68 6.04
N ARG A 247 -22.24 -0.66 4.98
CA ARG A 247 -21.44 0.51 4.62
C ARG A 247 -22.23 1.60 3.90
N ASN A 248 -23.26 1.20 3.15
CA ASN A 248 -23.91 2.07 2.17
C ASN A 248 -25.35 2.41 2.53
N ALA A 249 -25.85 2.04 3.72
CA ALA A 249 -27.25 2.26 4.05
C ALA A 249 -27.49 2.70 5.48
N VAL A 250 -28.43 3.63 5.65
CA VAL A 250 -29.10 3.92 6.91
C VAL A 250 -30.59 3.70 6.70
N VAL A 251 -31.19 2.84 7.51
CA VAL A 251 -32.59 2.42 7.35
C VAL A 251 -33.43 2.90 8.52
N HIS A 252 -34.62 3.40 8.20
CA HIS A 252 -35.68 3.59 9.18
C HIS A 252 -36.27 2.22 9.55
N ARG A 253 -36.59 2.00 10.83
CA ARG A 253 -37.13 0.72 11.30
C ARG A 253 -38.40 0.27 10.56
N ASP A 254 -39.33 1.19 10.34
CA ASP A 254 -40.63 0.90 9.72
C ASP A 254 -40.61 0.44 8.26
N ILE A 255 -39.49 0.64 7.53
CA ILE A 255 -39.40 0.14 6.14
C ILE A 255 -38.91 -1.31 6.06
N ILE A 256 -38.51 -1.92 7.18
CA ILE A 256 -38.02 -3.30 7.20
C ILE A 256 -39.23 -4.23 7.37
N SER A 257 -39.56 -4.98 6.32
CA SER A 257 -40.65 -5.96 6.33
C SER A 257 -40.21 -7.31 6.90
N GLY A 258 -38.93 -7.63 6.79
CA GLY A 258 -38.39 -8.91 7.23
C GLY A 258 -36.88 -9.00 7.13
N THR A 259 -36.34 -10.16 7.49
CA THR A 259 -34.92 -10.46 7.38
C THR A 259 -34.71 -11.88 6.85
N LYS A 260 -33.77 -12.05 5.94
CA LYS A 260 -33.38 -13.36 5.37
C LYS A 260 -31.93 -13.68 5.72
N PRO A 261 -31.65 -14.83 6.35
CA PRO A 261 -30.28 -15.22 6.66
C PRO A 261 -29.51 -15.55 5.39
N ARG A 262 -28.24 -15.16 5.34
CA ARG A 262 -27.29 -15.48 4.27
C ARG A 262 -26.09 -16.21 4.89
N PRO A 263 -25.92 -17.52 4.63
CA PRO A 263 -25.02 -18.41 5.39
C PRO A 263 -23.62 -17.87 5.64
N ASP A 264 -23.03 -17.17 4.66
CA ASP A 264 -21.63 -16.72 4.71
C ASP A 264 -21.44 -15.20 4.80
N LYS A 265 -22.52 -14.41 4.72
CA LYS A 265 -22.41 -12.95 4.56
C LYS A 265 -23.30 -12.11 5.48
N GLY A 266 -24.01 -12.74 6.41
CA GLY A 266 -24.84 -12.06 7.42
C GLY A 266 -26.33 -12.14 7.10
N VAL A 267 -27.01 -11.01 7.04
CA VAL A 267 -28.48 -10.94 6.89
C VAL A 267 -28.85 -9.97 5.77
N ILE A 268 -29.78 -10.37 4.90
CA ILE A 268 -30.39 -9.49 3.90
C ILE A 268 -31.66 -8.91 4.51
N LEU A 269 -31.82 -7.59 4.46
CA LEU A 269 -33.05 -6.93 4.86
C LEU A 269 -34.08 -7.02 3.73
N GLU A 270 -35.28 -7.43 4.06
CA GLU A 270 -36.44 -7.29 3.18
C GLU A 270 -37.07 -5.93 3.47
N LEU A 271 -37.15 -5.08 2.44
CA LEU A 271 -37.75 -3.76 2.56
C LEU A 271 -39.24 -3.82 2.20
N ALA A 272 -39.97 -2.76 2.57
CA ALA A 272 -41.34 -2.56 2.15
C ALA A 272 -41.46 -2.46 0.62
N GLU A 273 -42.64 -2.76 0.09
CA GLU A 273 -42.90 -2.76 -1.34
C GLU A 273 -42.55 -1.41 -1.99
N GLY A 274 -41.81 -1.44 -3.10
CA GLY A 274 -41.36 -0.25 -3.83
C GLY A 274 -39.89 0.14 -3.64
N TYR A 275 -39.21 -0.38 -2.61
CA TYR A 275 -37.77 -0.21 -2.45
C TYR A 275 -37.00 -1.33 -3.16
N THR A 276 -36.12 -0.99 -4.10
CA THR A 276 -35.35 -1.95 -4.91
C THR A 276 -33.95 -2.23 -4.36
N GLN A 277 -33.54 -1.49 -3.33
CA GLN A 277 -32.20 -1.59 -2.75
C GLN A 277 -32.03 -2.89 -1.96
N GLN A 278 -31.00 -3.66 -2.30
CA GLN A 278 -30.65 -4.85 -1.53
C GLN A 278 -29.68 -4.48 -0.41
N ILE A 279 -30.19 -4.41 0.82
CA ILE A 279 -29.40 -4.04 1.98
C ILE A 279 -28.90 -5.29 2.68
N VAL A 280 -27.58 -5.37 2.89
CA VAL A 280 -26.91 -6.50 3.55
C VAL A 280 -26.26 -6.01 4.82
N VAL A 281 -26.65 -6.60 5.95
CA VAL A 281 -25.99 -6.42 7.24
C VAL A 281 -24.91 -7.47 7.39
N SER A 282 -23.70 -7.04 7.76
CA SER A 282 -22.54 -7.92 7.92
C SER A 282 -22.79 -8.96 9.01
N LYS A 283 -22.08 -10.09 8.97
CA LYS A 283 -22.18 -11.12 10.01
C LYS A 283 -21.81 -10.59 11.40
N ASN A 284 -20.85 -9.67 11.47
CA ASN A 284 -20.37 -9.10 12.74
C ASN A 284 -21.42 -8.18 13.37
N ASP A 285 -22.21 -7.48 12.56
CA ASP A 285 -23.20 -6.51 13.02
C ASP A 285 -24.62 -7.10 13.09
N ALA A 286 -24.83 -8.30 12.53
CA ALA A 286 -26.15 -8.90 12.38
C ALA A 286 -26.86 -9.12 13.72
N ASP A 287 -26.16 -9.63 14.73
CA ASP A 287 -26.76 -9.93 16.03
C ASP A 287 -27.23 -8.65 16.75
N ASP A 288 -26.38 -7.62 16.76
CA ASP A 288 -26.70 -6.31 17.33
C ASP A 288 -27.83 -5.61 16.55
N PHE A 289 -27.80 -5.66 15.22
CA PHE A 289 -28.87 -5.13 14.38
C PHE A 289 -30.21 -5.83 14.64
N LEU A 290 -30.22 -7.16 14.76
CA LEU A 290 -31.42 -7.93 15.05
C LEU A 290 -31.97 -7.65 16.46
N LEU A 291 -31.09 -7.46 17.45
CA LEU A 291 -31.48 -7.03 18.80
C LEU A 291 -32.13 -5.64 18.77
N TRP A 292 -31.52 -4.69 18.06
CA TRP A 292 -32.10 -3.36 17.84
C TRP A 292 -33.47 -3.47 17.16
N PHE A 293 -33.61 -4.27 16.11
CA PHE A 293 -34.87 -4.42 15.38
C PHE A 293 -35.98 -5.01 16.27
N LYS A 294 -35.66 -6.03 17.07
CA LYS A 294 -36.61 -6.71 17.99
C LYS A 294 -36.99 -5.88 19.23
N SER A 295 -36.21 -4.86 19.59
CA SER A 295 -36.47 -4.02 20.76
C SER A 295 -37.80 -3.25 20.73
N LYS A 296 -38.53 -3.27 19.59
CA LYS A 296 -39.85 -2.65 19.40
C LYS A 296 -41.00 -3.43 20.05
N GLU A 297 -40.82 -4.71 20.40
CA GLU A 297 -41.91 -5.57 20.90
C GLU A 297 -42.21 -5.44 22.41
N LYS A 298 -41.74 -4.37 23.08
CA LYS A 298 -42.10 -4.03 24.46
C LYS A 298 -42.44 -2.55 24.58
#